data_AF-A0A540WT00-F1
#
_entry.id   AF-A0A540WT00-F1
#
_cell.length_a   1.000
_cell.length_b   1.000
_cell.length_c   1.000
_cell.angle_alpha   90.00
_cell.angle_beta   90.00
_cell.angle_gamma   90.00
#
_symmetry.space_group_name_H-M   'P 1'
#
loop_
_entity.id
_entity.type
_entity.pdbx_description
1 polymer ?
#
loop_
_entity_poly.entity_id
_entity_poly.type
_entity_poly.pdbx_seq_one_letter_code
_entity_poly.pdbx_strand_id
1 'polypeptide(L)'
;MFQTRRRQVLAGVVFGTALVLGGCSSSRSASKEQQKVDQSWLARVPESELGDVRNAQAEQLKAQDEVTRADVAVKDAERAAEVAQRNEEAAKLSTKANQTAVEAAQATGRASNISQAQAELKATEGKQAAAHAQLEWRQRAIETQKARKDLRQRELELADARLRQAEMEALRNSDDVRAKDLSEAEFTSAVANAQRNTEEAQRLVDQRLGEERQARGDWEKLRGESRGYGGSGTSDGE
;
A
#
# COMPACT_ATOMS: atom_id res chain seq x y z
N MET A 1 -10.39 60.35 -21.24
CA MET A 1 -10.85 59.48 -22.34
C MET A 1 -11.47 58.25 -21.69
N PHE A 2 -12.80 58.12 -21.64
CA PHE A 2 -13.62 57.38 -22.64
C PHE A 2 -13.04 55.96 -22.86
N GLN A 3 -13.75 54.83 -22.75
CA GLN A 3 -15.15 54.53 -22.50
C GLN A 3 -15.26 52.97 -22.45
N THR A 4 -16.17 52.45 -21.62
CA THR A 4 -17.04 51.28 -21.86
C THR A 4 -16.55 49.87 -22.24
N ARG A 5 -17.00 48.91 -21.41
CA ARG A 5 -17.84 47.72 -21.70
C ARG A 5 -17.59 46.91 -22.99
N ARG A 6 -17.57 45.57 -22.85
CA ARG A 6 -18.73 44.70 -23.19
C ARG A 6 -18.53 43.22 -22.83
N ARG A 7 -19.60 42.63 -22.27
CA ARG A 7 -19.90 41.19 -22.20
C ARG A 7 -20.45 40.70 -23.55
N GLN A 8 -20.12 39.47 -23.93
CA GLN A 8 -20.91 38.50 -24.73
C GLN A 8 -20.39 37.11 -24.28
N VAL A 9 -21.11 36.12 -23.74
CA VAL A 9 -22.46 35.54 -23.89
C VAL A 9 -22.64 34.73 -25.18
N LEU A 10 -22.89 33.42 -24.98
CA LEU A 10 -23.63 32.42 -25.79
C LEU A 10 -22.91 31.52 -26.81
N ALA A 11 -23.13 30.21 -26.60
CA ALA A 11 -23.80 29.26 -27.52
C ALA A 11 -22.97 28.23 -28.33
N GLY A 12 -23.58 27.03 -28.40
CA GLY A 12 -23.28 25.88 -29.28
C GLY A 12 -22.81 24.67 -28.47
N VAL A 13 -23.61 23.66 -28.07
CA VAL A 13 -24.53 22.73 -28.78
C VAL A 13 -23.86 22.00 -29.96
N VAL A 14 -23.88 20.65 -29.90
CA VAL A 14 -24.09 19.62 -30.95
C VAL A 14 -23.33 18.34 -30.51
N PHE A 15 -23.99 17.33 -29.91
CA PHE A 15 -24.53 16.11 -30.55
C PHE A 15 -23.57 15.38 -31.52
N GLY A 16 -23.23 14.12 -31.25
CA GLY A 16 -22.64 13.26 -32.29
C GLY A 16 -21.98 11.98 -31.80
N THR A 17 -22.78 10.91 -31.73
CA THR A 17 -22.35 9.50 -31.66
C THR A 17 -21.48 9.09 -32.84
N ALA A 18 -20.39 8.37 -32.58
CA ALA A 18 -19.82 7.40 -33.53
C ALA A 18 -19.12 6.26 -32.78
N LEU A 19 -19.78 5.10 -32.76
CA LEU A 19 -19.18 3.79 -32.57
C LEU A 19 -18.12 3.58 -33.66
N VAL A 20 -16.86 3.45 -33.27
CA VAL A 20 -15.87 2.71 -34.07
C VAL A 20 -15.21 1.69 -33.16
N LEU A 21 -15.53 0.45 -33.49
CA LEU A 21 -14.96 -0.81 -33.06
C LEU A 21 -13.43 -0.80 -33.27
N GLY A 22 -12.68 -0.52 -32.20
CA GLY A 22 -11.25 -0.80 -32.11
C GLY A 22 -11.06 -2.05 -31.26
N GLY A 23 -10.81 -3.18 -31.92
CA GLY A 23 -10.69 -4.51 -31.32
C GLY A 23 -9.64 -4.59 -30.21
N CYS A 24 -10.12 -4.72 -28.97
CA CYS A 24 -9.35 -5.31 -27.89
C CYS A 24 -9.25 -6.82 -28.14
N SER A 25 -8.01 -7.28 -28.31
CA SER A 25 -7.56 -8.66 -28.36
C SER A 25 -8.08 -9.49 -27.18
N SER A 26 -9.27 -10.05 -27.34
CA SER A 26 -9.86 -11.04 -26.43
C SER A 26 -9.52 -12.45 -26.93
N SER A 27 -8.23 -12.80 -26.89
CA SER A 27 -7.75 -14.15 -27.24
C SER A 27 -6.83 -14.77 -26.18
N ARG A 28 -7.02 -14.40 -24.90
CA ARG A 28 -6.29 -15.03 -23.76
C ARG A 28 -7.18 -15.78 -22.76
N SER A 29 -8.48 -15.88 -23.01
CA SER A 29 -9.41 -16.52 -22.06
C SER A 29 -9.60 -18.02 -22.31
N ALA A 30 -9.33 -18.52 -23.52
CA ALA A 30 -9.55 -19.92 -23.88
C ALA A 30 -8.41 -20.86 -23.46
N SER A 31 -7.21 -20.36 -23.18
CA SER A 31 -6.05 -21.19 -22.78
C SER A 31 -5.98 -21.49 -21.27
N LYS A 32 -6.81 -20.82 -20.45
CA LYS A 32 -6.77 -20.98 -18.98
C LYS A 32 -7.50 -22.23 -18.48
N GLU A 33 -8.36 -22.80 -19.32
CA GLU A 33 -9.18 -23.98 -18.99
C GLU A 33 -8.52 -25.30 -19.44
N GLN A 34 -7.59 -25.24 -20.40
CA GLN A 34 -6.83 -26.39 -20.89
C GLN A 34 -5.52 -26.65 -20.11
N GLN A 35 -5.18 -25.81 -19.13
CA GLN A 35 -3.93 -25.86 -18.34
C GLN A 35 -4.13 -26.30 -16.90
N LYS A 36 -5.18 -27.07 -16.62
CA LYS A 36 -5.44 -27.62 -15.29
C LYS A 36 -5.33 -29.13 -15.35
N VAL A 37 -4.46 -29.68 -14.51
CA VAL A 37 -4.51 -31.09 -14.15
C VAL A 37 -5.82 -31.29 -13.39
N ASP A 38 -6.71 -32.13 -13.91
CA ASP A 38 -7.92 -32.49 -13.19
C ASP A 38 -7.53 -33.36 -11.98
N GLN A 39 -7.97 -33.00 -10.78
CA GLN A 39 -7.64 -33.75 -9.56
C GLN A 39 -8.09 -35.21 -9.62
N SER A 40 -9.12 -35.54 -10.41
CA SER A 40 -9.53 -36.92 -10.64
C SER A 40 -8.46 -37.77 -11.35
N TRP A 41 -7.48 -37.14 -12.01
CA TRP A 41 -6.37 -37.84 -12.65
C TRP A 41 -5.34 -38.29 -11.62
N LEU A 42 -5.13 -37.49 -10.56
CA LEU A 42 -4.19 -37.80 -9.47
C LEU A 42 -4.63 -38.99 -8.62
N ALA A 43 -5.94 -39.32 -8.60
CA ALA A 43 -6.46 -40.45 -7.83
C ALA A 43 -5.91 -41.83 -8.24
N ARG A 44 -5.25 -41.92 -9.41
CA ARG A 44 -4.63 -43.16 -9.92
C ARG A 44 -3.11 -43.19 -9.73
N VAL A 45 -2.52 -42.06 -9.33
CA VAL A 45 -1.08 -41.93 -9.11
C VAL A 45 -0.71 -42.66 -7.82
N PRO A 46 0.33 -43.51 -7.81
CA PRO A 46 0.80 -44.17 -6.60
C PRO A 46 1.18 -43.17 -5.51
N GLU A 47 0.92 -43.52 -4.25
CA GLU A 47 1.18 -42.65 -3.10
C GLU A 47 2.65 -42.18 -3.01
N SER A 48 3.58 -43.02 -3.49
CA SER A 48 5.03 -42.76 -3.56
C SER A 48 5.41 -41.62 -4.51
N GLU A 49 4.60 -41.37 -5.56
CA GLU A 49 4.84 -40.34 -6.58
C GLU A 49 4.16 -39.00 -6.24
N LEU A 50 3.34 -38.96 -5.18
CA LEU A 50 2.60 -37.76 -4.76
C LEU A 50 3.35 -36.90 -3.73
N GLY A 51 4.58 -37.25 -3.38
CA GLY A 51 5.38 -36.53 -2.38
C GLY A 51 5.53 -35.03 -2.70
N ASP A 52 5.92 -34.72 -3.94
CA ASP A 52 6.13 -33.33 -4.37
C ASP A 52 4.82 -32.56 -4.52
N VAL A 53 3.73 -33.23 -4.91
CA VAL A 53 2.39 -32.64 -4.95
C VAL A 53 1.94 -32.22 -3.54
N ARG A 54 2.13 -33.08 -2.53
CA ARG A 54 1.79 -32.74 -1.13
C ARG A 54 2.64 -31.57 -0.62
N ASN A 55 3.93 -31.56 -0.94
CA ASN A 55 4.81 -30.45 -0.56
C ASN A 55 4.34 -29.13 -1.19
N ALA A 56 4.02 -29.13 -2.47
CA ALA A 56 3.51 -27.95 -3.16
C ALA A 56 2.12 -27.50 -2.66
N GLN A 57 1.24 -28.43 -2.28
CA GLN A 57 -0.03 -28.10 -1.60
C GLN A 57 0.21 -27.42 -0.24
N ALA A 58 1.17 -27.92 0.55
CA ALA A 58 1.53 -27.30 1.82
C ALA A 58 2.11 -25.89 1.62
N GLU A 59 2.94 -25.67 0.59
CA GLU A 59 3.44 -24.34 0.21
C GLU A 59 2.31 -23.39 -0.21
N GLN A 60 1.35 -23.88 -1.01
CA GLN A 60 0.19 -23.11 -1.45
C GLN A 60 -0.67 -22.67 -0.26
N LEU A 61 -0.98 -23.59 0.67
CA LEU A 61 -1.75 -23.29 1.88
C LEU A 61 -1.04 -22.23 2.73
N LYS A 62 0.28 -22.38 2.92
CA LYS A 62 1.09 -21.39 3.63
C LYS A 62 1.03 -20.02 2.93
N ALA A 63 1.14 -19.97 1.61
CA ALA A 63 1.07 -18.72 0.86
C ALA A 63 -0.33 -18.05 0.97
N GLN A 64 -1.40 -18.85 0.98
CA GLN A 64 -2.77 -18.37 1.19
C GLN A 64 -2.97 -17.77 2.60
N ASP A 65 -2.40 -18.42 3.62
CA ASP A 65 -2.40 -17.88 4.99
C ASP A 65 -1.65 -16.53 5.06
N GLU A 66 -0.50 -16.42 4.38
CA GLU A 66 0.28 -15.18 4.34
C GLU A 66 -0.46 -14.04 3.61
N VAL A 67 -1.24 -14.33 2.55
CA VAL A 67 -2.13 -13.33 1.93
C VAL A 67 -3.17 -12.82 2.94
N THR A 68 -3.76 -13.73 3.72
CA THR A 68 -4.76 -13.37 4.74
C THR A 68 -4.15 -12.49 5.83
N ARG A 69 -2.94 -12.83 6.30
CA ARG A 69 -2.19 -12.02 7.28
C ARG A 69 -1.85 -10.64 6.72
N ALA A 70 -1.45 -10.56 5.46
CA ALA A 70 -1.16 -9.29 4.82
C ALA A 70 -2.41 -8.39 4.68
N ASP A 71 -3.59 -8.96 4.46
CA ASP A 71 -4.85 -8.19 4.46
C ASP A 71 -5.16 -7.58 5.83
N VAL A 72 -4.94 -8.33 6.91
CA VAL A 72 -5.07 -7.82 8.29
C VAL A 72 -4.06 -6.70 8.54
N ALA A 73 -2.80 -6.88 8.12
CA ALA A 73 -1.75 -5.87 8.28
C ALA A 73 -2.08 -4.54 7.57
N VAL A 74 -2.71 -4.59 6.38
CA VAL A 74 -3.20 -3.38 5.69
C VAL A 74 -4.26 -2.67 6.54
N LYS A 75 -5.25 -3.40 7.07
CA LYS A 75 -6.30 -2.83 7.93
C LYS A 75 -5.74 -2.22 9.22
N ASP A 76 -4.74 -2.86 9.81
CA ASP A 76 -4.03 -2.31 10.98
C ASP A 76 -3.30 -1.00 10.65
N ALA A 77 -2.63 -0.93 9.50
CA ALA A 77 -1.99 0.30 9.04
C ALA A 77 -3.02 1.43 8.77
N GLU A 78 -4.17 1.09 8.18
CA GLU A 78 -5.27 2.04 7.95
C GLU A 78 -5.84 2.59 9.26
N ARG A 79 -6.09 1.73 10.26
CA ARG A 79 -6.50 2.16 11.61
C ARG A 79 -5.46 3.08 12.26
N ALA A 80 -4.18 2.76 12.14
CA ALA A 80 -3.11 3.59 12.68
C ALA A 80 -3.03 4.97 11.99
N ALA A 81 -3.30 5.03 10.69
CA ALA A 81 -3.37 6.30 9.96
C ALA A 81 -4.59 7.14 10.37
N GLU A 82 -5.74 6.51 10.62
CA GLU A 82 -6.93 7.21 11.13
C GLU A 82 -6.65 7.87 12.49
N VAL A 83 -5.97 7.17 13.39
CA VAL A 83 -5.54 7.75 14.68
C VAL A 83 -4.58 8.93 14.45
N ALA A 84 -3.62 8.80 13.53
CA ALA A 84 -2.70 9.90 13.20
C ALA A 84 -3.43 11.11 12.60
N GLN A 85 -4.45 10.88 11.76
CA GLN A 85 -5.29 11.94 11.20
C GLN A 85 -6.04 12.70 12.30
N ARG A 86 -6.70 11.99 13.22
CA ARG A 86 -7.39 12.62 14.35
C ARG A 86 -6.43 13.44 15.23
N ASN A 87 -5.19 12.98 15.40
CA ASN A 87 -4.16 13.72 16.13
C ASN A 87 -3.71 14.99 15.39
N GLU A 88 -3.58 14.95 14.06
CA GLU A 88 -3.29 16.12 13.23
C GLU A 88 -4.41 17.16 13.33
N GLU A 89 -5.66 16.72 13.24
CA GLU A 89 -6.84 17.57 13.39
C GLU A 89 -6.88 18.24 14.78
N ALA A 90 -6.62 17.48 15.84
CA ALA A 90 -6.53 18.00 17.20
C ALA A 90 -5.39 19.02 17.36
N ALA A 91 -4.22 18.74 16.79
CA ALA A 91 -3.08 19.67 16.83
C ALA A 91 -3.39 20.97 16.07
N LYS A 92 -4.05 20.88 14.91
CA LYS A 92 -4.50 22.04 14.13
C LYS A 92 -5.51 22.90 14.89
N LEU A 93 -6.47 22.29 15.60
CA LEU A 93 -7.39 23.01 16.48
C LEU A 93 -6.65 23.70 17.62
N SER A 94 -5.66 23.04 18.22
CA SER A 94 -4.81 23.63 19.26
C SER A 94 -4.01 24.82 18.76
N THR A 95 -3.43 24.75 17.56
CA THR A 95 -2.73 25.90 16.95
C THR A 95 -3.67 27.08 16.75
N LYS A 96 -4.87 26.83 16.21
CA LYS A 96 -5.88 27.87 16.00
C LYS A 96 -6.31 28.54 17.32
N ALA A 97 -6.48 27.76 18.39
CA ALA A 97 -6.78 28.30 19.71
C ALA A 97 -5.66 29.22 20.24
N ASN A 98 -4.39 28.84 20.04
CA ASN A 98 -3.25 29.69 20.43
C ASN A 98 -3.10 30.93 19.55
N GLN A 99 -3.46 30.87 18.27
CA GLN A 99 -3.54 32.06 17.42
C GLN A 99 -4.55 33.07 17.98
N THR A 100 -5.75 32.62 18.35
CA THR A 100 -6.75 33.46 19.01
C THR A 100 -6.26 33.98 20.38
N ALA A 101 -5.51 33.19 21.13
CA ALA A 101 -4.90 33.64 22.39
C ALA A 101 -3.86 34.75 22.18
N VAL A 102 -3.05 34.68 21.13
CA VAL A 102 -2.13 35.74 20.73
C VAL A 102 -2.89 37.03 20.37
N GLU A 103 -3.93 36.93 19.55
CA GLU A 103 -4.79 38.08 19.19
C GLU A 103 -5.40 38.74 20.44
N ALA A 104 -5.92 37.92 21.36
CA ALA A 104 -6.46 38.41 22.63
C ALA A 104 -5.38 39.07 23.51
N ALA A 105 -4.20 38.48 23.62
CA ALA A 105 -3.08 39.06 24.37
C ALA A 105 -2.64 40.41 23.78
N GLN A 106 -2.57 40.51 22.45
CA GLN A 106 -2.28 41.75 21.73
C GLN A 106 -3.31 42.84 22.02
N ALA A 107 -4.60 42.49 22.05
CA ALA A 107 -5.66 43.44 22.40
C ALA A 107 -5.54 43.99 23.84
N THR A 108 -5.01 43.22 24.78
CA THR A 108 -4.77 43.69 26.17
C THR A 108 -3.50 44.54 26.35
N GLY A 109 -2.59 44.53 25.37
CA GLY A 109 -1.38 45.36 25.37
C GLY A 109 -0.30 45.00 26.38
N ARG A 110 -0.43 43.90 27.14
CA ARG A 110 0.58 43.46 28.12
C ARG A 110 1.69 42.66 27.43
N ALA A 111 2.89 43.22 27.36
CA ALA A 111 4.04 42.62 26.68
C ALA A 111 4.38 41.19 27.14
N SER A 112 4.30 40.91 28.45
CA SER A 112 4.54 39.58 29.00
C SER A 112 3.55 38.53 28.49
N ASN A 113 2.26 38.89 28.42
CA ASN A 113 1.20 38.00 27.95
C ASN A 113 1.33 37.72 26.46
N ILE A 114 1.70 38.74 25.67
CA ILE A 114 1.95 38.59 24.23
C ILE A 114 3.12 37.62 24.00
N SER A 115 4.23 37.83 24.71
CA SER A 115 5.42 36.97 24.60
C SER A 115 5.11 35.51 24.97
N GLN A 116 4.36 35.29 26.06
CA GLN A 116 3.94 33.95 26.47
C GLN A 116 3.05 33.29 25.40
N ALA A 117 2.00 33.99 24.94
CA ALA A 117 1.08 33.44 23.94
C ALA A 117 1.81 33.12 22.61
N GLN A 118 2.78 33.95 22.21
CA GLN A 118 3.60 33.69 21.03
C GLN A 118 4.50 32.46 21.20
N ALA A 119 5.07 32.25 22.38
CA ALA A 119 5.86 31.06 22.67
C ALA A 119 5.00 29.78 22.65
N GLU A 120 3.80 29.85 23.22
CA GLU A 120 2.82 28.75 23.21
C GLU A 120 2.35 28.44 21.78
N LEU A 121 2.05 29.47 20.97
CA LEU A 121 1.72 29.32 19.56
C LEU A 121 2.82 28.58 18.81
N LYS A 122 4.08 29.04 18.91
CA LYS A 122 5.23 28.41 18.27
C LYS A 122 5.39 26.94 18.69
N ALA A 123 5.19 26.64 19.98
CA ALA A 123 5.23 25.26 20.47
C ALA A 123 4.12 24.41 19.84
N THR A 124 2.90 24.95 19.67
CA THR A 124 1.81 24.23 19.02
C THR A 124 1.96 24.07 17.51
N GLU A 125 2.57 25.05 16.82
CA GLU A 125 2.94 24.93 15.40
C GLU A 125 3.94 23.79 15.18
N GLY A 126 4.94 23.66 16.06
CA GLY A 126 5.88 22.53 16.01
C GLY A 126 5.20 21.17 16.25
N LYS A 127 4.24 21.10 17.19
CA LYS A 127 3.44 19.89 17.43
C LYS A 127 2.55 19.56 16.23
N GLN A 128 1.95 20.56 15.59
CA GLN A 128 1.13 20.37 14.39
C GLN A 128 1.98 19.86 13.22
N ALA A 129 3.17 20.43 12.99
CA ALA A 129 4.09 19.93 11.97
C ALA A 129 4.48 18.47 12.22
N ALA A 130 4.80 18.10 13.47
CA ALA A 130 5.10 16.72 13.83
C ALA A 130 3.87 15.79 13.64
N ALA A 131 2.66 16.23 13.97
CA ALA A 131 1.45 15.43 13.77
C ALA A 131 1.15 15.22 12.27
N HIS A 132 1.36 16.25 11.45
CA HIS A 132 1.23 16.17 9.99
C HIS A 132 2.23 15.16 9.39
N ALA A 133 3.52 15.27 9.75
CA ALA A 133 4.53 14.31 9.31
C ALA A 133 4.23 12.87 9.78
N GLN A 134 3.62 12.71 10.96
CA GLN A 134 3.15 11.40 11.42
C GLN A 134 2.11 10.83 10.47
N LEU A 135 1.12 11.64 10.06
CA LEU A 135 0.09 11.22 9.13
C LEU A 135 0.68 10.81 7.78
N GLU A 136 1.60 11.60 7.23
CA GLU A 136 2.30 11.27 5.98
C GLU A 136 3.05 9.94 6.09
N TRP A 137 3.82 9.73 7.17
CA TRP A 137 4.47 8.44 7.43
C TRP A 137 3.47 7.28 7.47
N ARG A 138 2.33 7.44 8.16
CA ARG A 138 1.31 6.38 8.22
C ARG A 138 0.67 6.10 6.86
N GLN A 139 0.49 7.12 6.01
CA GLN A 139 0.05 6.92 4.64
C GLN A 139 1.07 6.10 3.83
N ARG A 140 2.37 6.41 3.95
CA ARG A 140 3.43 5.59 3.34
C ARG A 140 3.45 4.16 3.87
N ALA A 141 3.23 3.97 5.17
CA ALA A 141 3.12 2.64 5.75
C ALA A 141 1.96 1.82 5.16
N ILE A 142 0.81 2.46 4.88
CA ILE A 142 -0.30 1.80 4.16
C ILE A 142 0.14 1.36 2.76
N GLU A 143 0.83 2.22 2.02
CA GLU A 143 1.37 1.88 0.68
C GLU A 143 2.33 0.68 0.76
N THR A 144 3.24 0.66 1.74
CA THR A 144 4.13 -0.48 1.98
C THR A 144 3.36 -1.75 2.29
N GLN A 145 2.35 -1.72 3.17
CA GLN A 145 1.57 -2.91 3.47
C GLN A 145 0.75 -3.39 2.27
N LYS A 146 0.23 -2.48 1.44
CA LYS A 146 -0.46 -2.83 0.18
C LYS A 146 0.50 -3.50 -0.81
N ALA A 147 1.72 -2.98 -0.96
CA ALA A 147 2.75 -3.61 -1.78
C ALA A 147 3.14 -5.01 -1.26
N ARG A 148 3.25 -5.17 0.08
CA ARG A 148 3.51 -6.48 0.69
C ARG A 148 2.38 -7.46 0.47
N LYS A 149 1.12 -7.00 0.52
CA LYS A 149 -0.04 -7.84 0.17
C LYS A 149 0.02 -8.30 -1.28
N ASP A 150 0.36 -7.40 -2.22
CA ASP A 150 0.54 -7.78 -3.62
C ASP A 150 1.67 -8.81 -3.77
N LEU A 151 2.81 -8.63 -3.10
CA LEU A 151 3.88 -9.63 -3.06
C LEU A 151 3.37 -11.00 -2.56
N ARG A 152 2.60 -11.06 -1.46
CA ARG A 152 2.03 -12.33 -0.98
C ARG A 152 1.06 -12.95 -1.99
N GLN A 153 0.33 -12.13 -2.73
CA GLN A 153 -0.52 -12.61 -3.82
C GLN A 153 0.31 -13.21 -4.96
N ARG A 154 1.47 -12.61 -5.30
CA ARG A 154 2.39 -13.16 -6.31
C ARG A 154 3.06 -14.45 -5.87
N GLU A 155 3.45 -14.53 -4.59
CA GLU A 155 3.97 -15.77 -4.01
C GLU A 155 2.93 -16.90 -4.05
N LEU A 156 1.65 -16.60 -3.81
CA LEU A 156 0.56 -17.56 -3.97
C LEU A 156 0.39 -17.99 -5.44
N GLU A 157 0.44 -17.05 -6.39
CA GLU A 157 0.40 -17.38 -7.82
C GLU A 157 1.57 -18.28 -8.24
N LEU A 158 2.76 -18.07 -7.66
CA LEU A 158 3.93 -18.92 -7.86
C LEU A 158 3.76 -20.31 -7.25
N ALA A 159 3.23 -20.39 -6.03
CA ALA A 159 2.92 -21.67 -5.38
C ALA A 159 1.86 -22.46 -6.18
N ASP A 160 0.82 -21.80 -6.68
CA ASP A 160 -0.19 -22.39 -7.58
C ASP A 160 0.45 -22.95 -8.86
N ALA A 161 1.38 -22.20 -9.47
CA ALA A 161 2.07 -22.64 -10.68
C ALA A 161 2.97 -23.85 -10.42
N ARG A 162 3.68 -23.86 -9.29
CA ARG A 162 4.53 -24.99 -8.87
C ARG A 162 3.71 -26.23 -8.54
N LEU A 163 2.57 -26.06 -7.87
CA LEU A 163 1.65 -27.17 -7.62
C LEU A 163 1.19 -27.82 -8.92
N ARG A 164 0.76 -27.03 -9.90
CA ARG A 164 0.36 -27.55 -11.21
C ARG A 164 1.49 -28.27 -11.94
N GLN A 165 2.73 -27.77 -11.82
CA GLN A 165 3.89 -28.43 -12.38
C GLN A 165 4.13 -29.79 -11.69
N ALA A 166 4.09 -29.84 -10.36
CA ALA A 166 4.26 -31.08 -9.60
C ALA A 166 3.16 -32.11 -9.90
N GLU A 167 1.90 -31.66 -10.06
CA GLU A 167 0.79 -32.53 -10.47
C GLU A 167 1.02 -33.15 -11.86
N MET A 168 1.53 -32.35 -12.81
CA MET A 168 1.87 -32.82 -14.16
C MET A 168 3.04 -33.82 -14.13
N GLU A 169 4.09 -33.54 -13.35
CA GLU A 169 5.24 -34.43 -13.18
C GLU A 169 4.83 -35.77 -12.56
N ALA A 170 3.99 -35.75 -11.51
CA ALA A 170 3.48 -36.96 -10.87
C ALA A 170 2.65 -37.83 -11.84
N LEU A 171 1.83 -37.21 -12.69
CA LEU A 171 1.09 -37.95 -13.72
C LEU A 171 2.01 -38.59 -14.76
N ARG A 172 3.08 -37.89 -15.17
CA ARG A 172 4.07 -38.43 -16.09
C ARG A 172 4.85 -39.59 -15.49
N ASN A 173 5.26 -39.48 -14.23
CA ASN A 173 5.96 -40.56 -13.53
C ASN A 173 5.08 -41.81 -13.37
N SER A 174 3.75 -41.63 -13.27
CA SER A 174 2.78 -42.72 -13.23
C SER A 174 2.43 -43.32 -14.61
N ASP A 175 3.09 -42.89 -15.68
CA ASP A 175 2.83 -43.29 -17.07
C ASP A 175 1.37 -43.02 -17.55
N ASP A 176 0.68 -42.01 -16.98
CA ASP A 176 -0.69 -41.68 -17.39
C ASP A 176 -0.69 -41.11 -18.82
N VAL A 177 -1.47 -41.76 -19.71
CA VAL A 177 -1.54 -41.40 -21.13
C VAL A 177 -2.04 -39.98 -21.36
N ARG A 178 -2.84 -39.42 -20.43
CA ARG A 178 -3.38 -38.06 -20.52
C ARG A 178 -2.31 -36.99 -20.27
N ALA A 179 -1.25 -37.35 -19.54
CA ALA A 179 -0.13 -36.44 -19.29
C ALA A 179 0.73 -36.19 -20.54
N LYS A 180 0.58 -37.01 -21.59
CA LYS A 180 1.31 -36.89 -22.85
C LYS A 180 0.85 -35.70 -23.69
N ASP A 181 -0.41 -35.29 -23.52
CA ASP A 181 -0.97 -34.13 -24.21
C ASP A 181 -0.68 -32.82 -23.46
N LEU A 182 -0.13 -32.89 -22.24
CA LEU A 182 0.27 -31.73 -21.45
C LEU A 182 1.66 -31.21 -21.87
N SER A 183 1.72 -29.92 -22.18
CA SER A 183 2.95 -29.23 -22.58
C SER A 183 3.78 -28.82 -21.37
N GLU A 184 4.87 -29.54 -21.11
CA GLU A 184 5.85 -29.18 -20.05
C GLU A 184 6.37 -27.75 -20.20
N ALA A 185 6.62 -27.31 -21.44
CA ALA A 185 7.09 -25.97 -21.73
C ALA A 185 6.11 -24.89 -21.21
N GLU A 186 4.81 -25.17 -21.21
CA GLU A 186 3.80 -24.24 -20.67
C GLU A 186 3.84 -24.16 -19.15
N PHE A 187 3.96 -25.28 -18.44
CA PHE A 187 4.09 -25.28 -16.96
C PHE A 187 5.38 -24.57 -16.52
N THR A 188 6.51 -24.90 -17.17
CA THR A 188 7.80 -24.25 -16.91
C THR A 188 7.74 -22.75 -17.20
N SER A 189 7.09 -22.34 -18.29
CA SER A 189 6.86 -20.92 -18.60
C SER A 189 5.99 -20.24 -17.55
N ALA A 190 4.93 -20.90 -17.09
CA ALA A 190 4.04 -20.36 -16.06
C ALA A 190 4.78 -20.12 -14.73
N VAL A 191 5.60 -21.07 -14.28
CA VAL A 191 6.44 -20.90 -13.08
C VAL A 191 7.45 -19.78 -13.28
N ALA A 192 8.15 -19.72 -14.42
CA ALA A 192 9.09 -18.65 -14.71
C ALA A 192 8.42 -17.25 -14.76
N ASN A 193 7.20 -17.16 -15.30
CA ASN A 193 6.42 -15.92 -15.31
C ASN A 193 6.02 -15.49 -13.89
N ALA A 194 5.49 -16.42 -13.09
CA ALA A 194 5.09 -16.14 -11.71
C ALA A 194 6.29 -15.74 -10.84
N GLN A 195 7.45 -16.37 -11.05
CA GLN A 195 8.71 -16.02 -10.39
C GLN A 195 9.13 -14.58 -10.72
N ARG A 196 9.10 -14.18 -12.00
CA ARG A 196 9.41 -12.80 -12.41
C ARG A 196 8.47 -11.78 -11.77
N ASN A 197 7.16 -12.05 -11.78
CA ASN A 197 6.18 -11.17 -11.14
C ASN A 197 6.43 -11.03 -9.63
N THR A 198 6.84 -12.11 -8.96
CA THR A 198 7.20 -12.10 -7.53
C THR A 198 8.43 -11.22 -7.28
N GLU A 199 9.46 -11.34 -8.13
CA GLU A 199 10.66 -10.50 -8.03
C GLU A 199 10.37 -9.01 -8.28
N GLU A 200 9.49 -8.70 -9.23
CA GLU A 200 9.05 -7.32 -9.48
C GLU A 200 8.27 -6.76 -8.29
N ALA A 201 7.34 -7.53 -7.72
CA ALA A 201 6.60 -7.13 -6.52
C ALA A 201 7.54 -6.94 -5.31
N GLN A 202 8.57 -7.77 -5.17
CA GLN A 202 9.59 -7.61 -4.12
C GLN A 202 10.35 -6.28 -4.25
N ARG A 203 10.77 -5.91 -5.47
CA ARG A 203 11.43 -4.62 -5.71
C ARG A 203 10.53 -3.44 -5.34
N LEU A 204 9.23 -3.54 -5.63
CA LEU A 204 8.26 -2.52 -5.25
C LEU A 204 8.15 -2.41 -3.71
N VAL A 205 8.10 -3.53 -2.99
CA VAL A 205 8.12 -3.53 -1.52
C VAL A 205 9.36 -2.83 -0.98
N ASP A 206 10.54 -3.11 -1.54
CA ASP A 206 11.80 -2.51 -1.11
C ASP A 206 11.83 -1.00 -1.35
N GLN A 207 11.32 -0.55 -2.51
CA GLN A 207 11.15 0.87 -2.80
C GLN A 207 10.24 1.56 -1.77
N ARG A 208 9.04 1.01 -1.53
CA ARG A 208 8.07 1.58 -0.58
C ARG A 208 8.60 1.60 0.84
N LEU A 209 9.34 0.57 1.24
CA LEU A 209 10.00 0.52 2.53
C LEU A 209 11.09 1.60 2.68
N GLY A 210 11.74 2.01 1.59
CA GLY A 210 12.64 3.16 1.57
C GLY A 210 11.89 4.47 1.83
N GLU A 211 10.81 4.71 1.07
CA GLU A 211 9.94 5.89 1.21
C GLU A 211 9.33 6.00 2.63
N GLU A 212 8.84 4.89 3.18
CA GLU A 212 8.31 4.84 4.55
C GLU A 212 9.37 5.15 5.60
N ARG A 213 10.60 4.62 5.46
CA ARG A 213 11.70 4.89 6.39
C ARG A 213 12.10 6.36 6.38
N GLN A 214 12.13 6.98 5.20
CA GLN A 214 12.42 8.41 5.08
C GLN A 214 11.34 9.24 5.79
N ALA A 215 10.05 9.00 5.48
CA ALA A 215 8.94 9.71 6.10
C ALA A 215 8.92 9.53 7.62
N ARG A 216 9.27 8.33 8.11
CA ARG A 216 9.43 8.08 9.55
C ARG A 216 10.55 8.90 10.15
N GLY A 217 11.70 9.01 9.49
CA GLY A 217 12.82 9.84 9.93
C GLY A 217 12.45 11.32 10.03
N ASP A 218 11.73 11.84 9.04
CA ASP A 218 11.24 13.22 9.04
C ASP A 218 10.28 13.49 10.21
N TRP A 219 9.35 12.56 10.47
CA TRP A 219 8.49 12.61 11.64
C TRP A 219 9.27 12.55 12.96
N GLU A 220 10.24 11.64 13.11
CA GLU A 220 11.04 11.49 14.33
C GLU A 220 11.85 12.76 14.62
N LYS A 221 12.40 13.41 13.58
CA LYS A 221 13.10 14.70 13.69
C LYS A 221 12.16 15.80 14.20
N LEU A 222 11.03 16.03 13.54
CA LEU A 222 10.06 17.06 13.94
C LEU A 222 9.48 16.80 15.34
N ARG A 223 9.25 15.54 15.69
CA ARG A 223 8.82 15.15 17.03
C ARG A 223 9.87 15.49 18.08
N GLY A 224 11.15 15.27 17.80
CA GLY A 224 12.25 15.65 18.67
C GLY A 224 12.32 17.16 18.90
N GLU A 225 12.26 17.94 17.82
CA GLU A 225 12.26 19.41 17.85
C GLU A 225 11.08 19.96 18.66
N SER A 226 9.88 19.40 18.49
CA SER A 226 8.67 19.82 19.22
C SER A 226 8.71 19.53 20.73
N ARG A 227 9.53 18.58 21.18
CA ARG A 227 9.70 18.24 22.61
C ARG A 227 10.76 19.11 23.29
N GLY A 228 11.78 19.56 22.56
CA GLY A 228 12.85 20.42 23.09
C GLY A 228 12.38 21.81 23.50
N TYR A 229 11.26 22.30 22.96
CA TYR A 229 10.76 23.66 23.19
C TYR A 229 10.11 23.90 24.57
N GLY A 230 10.07 22.90 25.47
CA GLY A 230 9.40 22.99 26.78
C GLY A 230 10.23 22.58 28.00
N GLY A 231 11.56 22.40 27.85
CA GLY A 231 12.37 21.69 28.85
C GLY A 231 13.73 22.32 29.19
N SER A 232 13.82 23.65 29.25
CA SER A 232 14.95 24.33 29.90
C SER A 232 14.43 25.31 30.96
N GLY A 233 13.71 24.77 31.94
CA GLY A 233 13.55 25.44 33.23
C GLY A 233 14.89 25.39 33.95
N THR A 234 15.47 26.57 34.12
CA THR A 234 16.63 26.89 34.95
C THR A 234 16.69 26.07 36.24
N SER A 235 17.69 25.20 36.36
CA SER A 235 18.24 24.78 37.65
C SER A 235 19.32 25.77 38.07
N ASP A 236 18.91 26.96 38.49
CA ASP A 236 19.76 27.88 39.24
C ASP A 236 19.15 28.01 40.63
N GLY A 237 19.87 27.52 41.64
CA GLY A 237 19.43 27.55 43.04
C GLY A 237 20.26 26.68 43.98
N GLU A 238 21.58 26.89 44.00
CA GLU A 238 22.42 26.74 45.21
C GLU A 238 23.19 28.04 45.43
#